data_AF-A0A822FNN2-F1
#
_entry.id   AF-A0A822FNN2-F1
#
_cell.length_a   1.000
_cell.length_b   1.000
_cell.length_c   1.000
_cell.angle_alpha   90.00
_cell.angle_beta   90.00
_cell.angle_gamma   90.00
#
_symmetry.space_group_name_H-M   'P 1'
#
loop_
_entity.id
_entity.type
_entity.pdbx_description
1 polymer ?
#
loop_
_entity_poly.entity_id
_entity_poly.type
_entity_poly.pdbx_seq_one_letter_code
_entity_poly.pdbx_strand_id
1 'polypeptide(L)'
;DMNKRFNDILRQYDNEITEINSIFQHNKTNPPVNKNQPPYSGAIAWSRSLFRRIKHTMLRLHTKEALMQTELGKQIKSYYLRVAREMKAYEDGKFNEWKQRMEQILPTLQKRNVLKELPPRENENPLTPRYTIDFDPQLNEMMTEARYLEQFDYILPENIRHLALSVSISKNNFKLILI
;
A
#
# COMPACT_ATOMS: atom_id res chain seq x y z
N ASP A 1 -26.90 21.32 29.67
CA ASP A 1 -26.46 22.32 28.70
C ASP A 1 -25.92 21.64 27.46
N MET A 2 -26.55 21.89 26.31
CA MET A 2 -26.22 21.24 25.02
C MET A 2 -24.85 21.72 24.49
N ASN A 3 -24.50 22.99 24.71
CA ASN A 3 -23.24 23.56 24.25
C ASN A 3 -22.02 22.91 24.91
N LYS A 4 -22.12 22.56 26.20
CA LYS A 4 -21.06 21.85 26.92
C LYS A 4 -20.77 20.48 26.31
N ARG A 5 -21.82 19.67 26.07
CA ARG A 5 -21.68 18.34 25.46
C ARG A 5 -21.09 18.39 24.05
N PHE A 6 -21.42 19.43 23.29
CA PHE A 6 -20.86 19.62 21.94
C PHE A 6 -19.38 19.98 21.96
N ASN A 7 -18.96 20.85 22.86
CA ASN A 7 -17.55 21.17 23.05
C ASN A 7 -16.75 19.95 23.52
N ASP A 8 -17.32 19.09 24.36
CA ASP A 8 -16.69 17.85 24.80
C ASP A 8 -16.46 16.88 23.63
N ILE A 9 -17.44 16.75 22.71
CA ILE A 9 -17.29 15.92 21.49
C ILE A 9 -16.17 16.46 20.59
N LEU A 10 -16.10 17.78 20.39
CA LEU A 10 -15.05 18.40 19.58
C LEU A 10 -13.66 18.18 20.20
N ARG A 11 -13.52 18.35 21.52
CA ARG A 11 -12.26 18.07 22.23
C ARG A 11 -11.85 16.60 22.13
N GLN A 12 -12.80 15.69 22.20
CA GLN A 12 -12.52 14.26 22.02
C GLN A 12 -11.98 13.98 20.61
N TYR A 13 -12.56 14.61 19.59
CA TYR A 13 -12.07 14.45 18.23
C TYR A 13 -10.70 15.10 17.99
N ASP A 14 -10.43 16.25 18.62
CA ASP A 14 -9.10 16.87 18.60
C ASP A 14 -8.02 15.95 19.21
N ASN A 15 -8.34 15.29 20.32
CA ASN A 15 -7.47 14.28 20.93
C ASN A 15 -7.27 13.07 20.00
N GLU A 16 -8.32 12.59 19.33
CA GLU A 16 -8.23 11.49 18.37
C GLU A 16 -7.27 11.82 17.21
N ILE A 17 -7.39 13.02 16.61
CA ILE A 17 -6.47 13.45 15.55
C ILE A 17 -5.03 13.53 16.09
N THR A 18 -4.86 14.06 17.31
CA THR A 18 -3.55 14.20 17.94
C THR A 18 -2.88 12.84 18.17
N GLU A 19 -3.62 11.86 18.70
CA GLU A 19 -3.14 10.49 18.91
C GLU A 19 -2.75 9.83 17.59
N ILE A 20 -3.61 9.91 16.58
CA ILE A 20 -3.35 9.34 15.26
C ILE A 20 -2.13 9.99 14.61
N ASN A 21 -2.00 11.31 14.71
CA ASN A 21 -0.83 12.01 14.20
C ASN A 21 0.43 11.61 14.96
N SER A 22 0.37 11.44 16.28
CA SER A 22 1.51 10.96 17.08
C SER A 22 1.96 9.57 16.63
N ILE A 23 1.03 8.63 16.46
CA ILE A 23 1.30 7.28 15.93
C ILE A 23 1.94 7.36 14.55
N PHE A 24 1.42 8.23 13.67
CA PHE A 24 1.96 8.44 12.34
C PHE A 24 3.39 8.97 12.39
N GLN A 25 3.65 10.05 13.12
CA GLN A 25 4.99 10.66 13.18
C GLN A 25 6.03 9.74 13.80
N HIS A 26 5.65 8.94 14.81
CA HIS A 26 6.56 8.01 15.47
C HIS A 26 6.94 6.83 14.58
N ASN A 27 5.99 6.31 13.80
CA ASN A 27 6.19 5.07 13.04
C ASN A 27 6.41 5.28 11.54
N LYS A 28 6.32 6.50 10.99
CA LYS A 28 6.44 6.74 9.54
C LYS A 28 7.76 6.26 8.92
N THR A 29 8.82 6.14 9.72
CA THR A 29 10.12 5.62 9.27
C THR A 29 10.14 4.10 9.19
N ASN A 30 9.44 3.43 10.11
CA ASN A 30 9.32 1.97 10.17
C ASN A 30 7.88 1.59 10.54
N PRO A 31 6.95 1.65 9.58
CA PRO A 31 5.55 1.42 9.86
C PRO A 31 5.33 -0.03 10.31
N PRO A 32 4.40 -0.29 11.25
CA PRO A 32 4.07 -1.64 11.69
C PRO A 32 3.30 -2.38 10.59
N VAL A 33 4.03 -2.85 9.59
CA VAL A 33 3.54 -3.71 8.52
C VAL A 33 3.80 -5.17 8.89
N ASN A 34 2.88 -6.06 8.53
CA ASN A 34 3.08 -7.49 8.79
C ASN A 34 4.30 -8.00 8.03
N LYS A 35 5.03 -8.98 8.58
CA LYS A 35 6.27 -9.54 7.97
C LYS A 35 6.10 -10.09 6.54
N ASN A 36 4.87 -10.34 6.11
CA ASN A 36 4.54 -10.86 4.78
C ASN A 36 4.00 -9.76 3.83
N GLN A 37 3.91 -8.50 4.28
CA GLN A 37 3.47 -7.40 3.45
C GLN A 37 4.65 -6.75 2.74
N PRO A 38 4.48 -6.36 1.47
CA PRO A 38 5.51 -5.64 0.75
C PRO A 38 5.82 -4.27 1.38
N PRO A 39 7.09 -3.81 1.35
CA PRO A 39 7.55 -2.64 2.10
C PRO A 39 6.86 -1.31 1.73
N TYR A 40 6.55 -1.06 0.46
CA TYR A 40 5.97 0.21 0.00
C TYR A 40 4.45 0.23 0.10
N SER A 41 3.77 -0.74 -0.50
CA SER A 41 2.30 -0.84 -0.44
C SER A 41 1.83 -1.11 1.00
N GLY A 42 2.58 -1.86 1.81
CA GLY A 42 2.28 -2.02 3.23
C GLY A 42 2.34 -0.69 3.98
N ALA A 43 3.38 0.10 3.75
CA ALA A 43 3.54 1.43 4.36
C ALA A 43 2.42 2.39 3.95
N ILE A 44 2.03 2.38 2.66
CA ILE A 44 0.89 3.16 2.14
C ILE A 44 -0.42 2.67 2.77
N ALA A 45 -0.64 1.36 2.83
CA ALA A 45 -1.84 0.77 3.43
C ALA A 45 -1.99 1.15 4.92
N TRP A 46 -0.88 1.12 5.66
CA TRP A 46 -0.84 1.55 7.05
C TRP A 46 -1.22 3.04 7.18
N SER A 47 -0.61 3.93 6.38
CA SER A 47 -0.98 5.36 6.36
C SER A 47 -2.47 5.57 6.06
N ARG A 48 -2.98 4.89 5.02
CA ARG A 48 -4.41 4.93 4.66
C ARG A 48 -5.31 4.43 5.79
N SER A 49 -4.87 3.43 6.55
CA SER A 49 -5.64 2.90 7.68
C SER A 49 -5.81 3.93 8.80
N LEU A 50 -4.76 4.73 9.08
CA LEU A 50 -4.82 5.83 10.04
C LEU A 50 -5.70 6.96 9.53
N PHE A 51 -5.53 7.36 8.26
CA PHE A 51 -6.35 8.39 7.65
C PHE A 51 -7.85 8.02 7.64
N ARG A 52 -8.19 6.76 7.38
CA ARG A 52 -9.59 6.28 7.41
C ARG A 52 -10.26 6.50 8.77
N ARG A 53 -9.53 6.34 9.88
CA ARG A 53 -10.06 6.54 11.24
C ARG A 53 -10.50 7.99 11.44
N ILE A 54 -9.57 8.93 11.22
CA ILE A 54 -9.87 10.37 11.38
C ILE A 54 -10.89 10.88 10.35
N LYS A 55 -10.86 10.36 9.11
CA LYS A 55 -11.83 10.72 8.06
C LYS A 55 -13.25 10.32 8.44
N HIS A 56 -13.44 9.12 8.99
CA HIS A 56 -14.75 8.64 9.39
C HIS A 56 -15.38 9.56 10.45
N THR A 57 -14.62 9.94 11.47
CA THR A 57 -15.12 10.85 12.52
C THR A 57 -15.37 12.26 11.97
N MET A 58 -14.49 12.81 11.11
CA MET A 58 -14.71 14.10 10.44
C MET A 58 -16.03 14.14 9.66
N LEU A 59 -16.33 13.11 8.88
CA LEU A 59 -17.56 13.06 8.07
C LEU A 59 -18.82 13.10 8.95
N ARG A 60 -18.80 12.42 10.10
CA ARG A 60 -19.91 12.43 11.06
C ARG A 60 -20.07 13.78 11.78
N LEU A 61 -18.99 14.54 11.95
CA LEU A 61 -19.06 15.89 12.49
C LEU A 61 -19.52 16.90 11.45
N HIS A 62 -19.15 16.70 10.18
CA HIS A 62 -19.56 17.58 9.08
C HIS A 62 -21.06 17.62 8.84
N THR A 63 -21.78 16.52 9.10
CA THR A 63 -23.25 16.51 9.01
C THR A 63 -23.92 17.38 10.07
N LYS A 64 -23.19 17.82 11.10
CA LYS A 64 -23.64 18.75 12.13
C LYS A 64 -23.01 20.12 11.90
N GLU A 65 -23.43 20.79 10.83
CA GLU A 65 -22.83 22.04 10.34
C GLU A 65 -22.66 23.12 11.42
N ALA A 66 -23.64 23.26 12.33
CA ALA A 66 -23.58 24.20 13.45
C ALA A 66 -22.33 24.02 14.34
N LEU A 67 -21.83 22.79 14.49
CA LEU A 67 -20.62 22.50 15.28
C LEU A 67 -19.35 22.94 14.56
N MET A 68 -19.29 22.71 13.26
CA MET A 68 -18.11 23.00 12.44
C MET A 68 -17.93 24.49 12.16
N GLN A 69 -18.99 25.29 12.31
CA GLN A 69 -18.94 26.75 12.15
C GLN A 69 -18.44 27.49 13.40
N THR A 70 -18.36 26.81 14.55
CA THR A 70 -17.74 27.36 15.76
C THR A 70 -16.24 27.57 15.56
N GLU A 71 -15.65 28.47 16.35
CA GLU A 71 -14.20 28.72 16.32
C GLU A 71 -13.39 27.44 16.58
N LEU A 72 -13.80 26.65 17.57
CA LEU A 72 -13.20 25.35 17.89
C LEU A 72 -13.33 24.36 16.72
N GLY A 73 -14.52 24.27 16.10
CA GLY A 73 -14.75 23.42 14.93
C GLY A 73 -13.87 23.77 13.74
N LYS A 74 -13.65 25.07 13.48
CA LYS A 74 -12.75 25.55 12.42
C LYS A 74 -11.30 25.20 12.70
N GLN A 75 -10.85 25.36 13.95
CA GLN A 75 -9.49 24.99 14.37
C GLN A 75 -9.23 23.49 14.18
N ILE A 76 -10.17 22.64 14.62
CA ILE A 76 -10.06 21.19 14.47
C ILE A 76 -10.11 20.78 13.00
N LYS A 77 -10.95 21.42 12.17
CA LYS A 77 -10.98 21.20 10.72
C LYS A 77 -9.63 21.52 10.08
N SER A 78 -9.03 22.65 10.45
CA SER A 78 -7.71 23.06 9.97
C SER A 78 -6.64 22.04 10.37
N TYR A 79 -6.67 21.57 11.63
CA TYR A 79 -5.72 20.57 12.10
C TYR A 79 -5.87 19.24 11.36
N TYR A 80 -7.09 18.73 11.21
CA TYR A 80 -7.39 17.56 10.40
C TYR A 80 -6.84 17.69 8.96
N LEU A 81 -7.07 18.83 8.30
CA LEU A 81 -6.59 19.06 6.92
C LEU A 81 -5.06 19.11 6.84
N ARG A 82 -4.38 19.59 7.87
CA ARG A 82 -2.92 19.54 7.96
C ARG A 82 -2.43 18.09 8.03
N VAL A 83 -2.95 17.30 8.97
CA VAL A 83 -2.56 15.88 9.14
C VAL A 83 -2.88 15.06 7.88
N ALA A 84 -4.05 15.29 7.28
CA ALA A 84 -4.44 14.64 6.04
C ALA A 84 -3.47 14.92 4.88
N ARG A 85 -3.01 16.17 4.74
CA ARG A 85 -2.02 16.56 3.72
C ARG A 85 -0.67 15.91 3.97
N GLU A 86 -0.22 15.84 5.22
CA GLU A 86 1.03 15.17 5.58
C GLU A 86 1.00 13.67 5.26
N MET A 87 -0.09 12.97 5.61
CA MET A 87 -0.28 11.56 5.26
C MET A 87 -0.32 11.35 3.75
N LYS A 88 -0.97 12.25 3.00
CA LYS A 88 -1.00 12.17 1.54
C LYS A 88 0.39 12.38 0.92
N ALA A 89 1.15 13.37 1.38
CA ALA A 89 2.52 13.59 0.93
C ALA A 89 3.43 12.38 1.22
N TYR A 90 3.24 11.71 2.35
CA TYR A 90 3.93 10.47 2.68
C TYR A 90 3.58 9.34 1.70
N GLU A 91 2.30 9.13 1.39
CA GLU A 91 1.87 8.13 0.40
C GLU A 91 2.48 8.38 -0.98
N ASP A 92 2.48 9.63 -1.43
CA ASP A 92 3.04 10.03 -2.73
C ASP A 92 4.56 9.85 -2.76
N GLY A 93 5.25 10.17 -1.65
CA GLY A 93 6.68 9.90 -1.47
C GLY A 93 7.00 8.41 -1.59
N LYS A 94 6.25 7.55 -0.88
CA LYS A 94 6.47 6.09 -0.93
C LYS A 94 6.19 5.49 -2.31
N PHE A 95 5.17 5.97 -3.01
CA PHE A 95 4.91 5.54 -4.37
C PHE A 95 6.04 5.95 -5.34
N ASN A 96 6.58 7.17 -5.19
CA ASN A 96 7.70 7.63 -6.01
C ASN A 96 8.99 6.85 -5.74
N GLU A 97 9.31 6.57 -4.46
CA GLU A 97 10.45 5.71 -4.09
C GLU A 97 10.33 4.32 -4.71
N TRP A 98 9.12 3.72 -4.65
CA TRP A 98 8.86 2.43 -5.30
C TRP A 98 9.08 2.49 -6.81
N LYS A 99 8.57 3.53 -7.48
CA LYS A 99 8.73 3.70 -8.93
C LYS A 99 10.20 3.80 -9.34
N GLN A 100 11.00 4.58 -8.61
CA GLN A 100 12.44 4.70 -8.86
C GLN A 100 13.17 3.37 -8.66
N ARG A 101 12.85 2.64 -7.58
CA ARG A 101 13.42 1.32 -7.32
C ARG A 101 13.07 0.33 -8.44
N MET A 102 11.83 0.36 -8.94
CA MET A 102 11.40 -0.45 -10.08
C MET A 102 12.24 -0.14 -11.32
N GLU A 103 12.39 1.14 -11.69
CA GLU A 103 13.15 1.56 -12.88
C GLU A 103 14.61 1.11 -12.85
N GLN A 104 15.24 1.06 -11.68
CA GLN A 104 16.63 0.61 -11.52
C GLN A 104 16.79 -0.91 -11.65
N ILE A 105 15.83 -1.66 -11.12
CA ILE A 105 15.93 -3.12 -11.00
C ILE A 105 15.39 -3.82 -12.26
N LEU A 106 14.43 -3.21 -12.95
CA LEU A 106 13.79 -3.76 -14.15
C LEU A 106 14.76 -4.24 -15.25
N PRO A 107 15.78 -3.44 -15.65
CA PRO A 107 16.71 -3.84 -16.70
C PRO A 107 17.59 -5.03 -16.29
N THR A 108 17.81 -5.18 -14.98
CA THR A 108 18.63 -6.26 -14.41
C THR A 108 17.84 -7.56 -14.34
N LEU A 109 16.56 -7.48 -13.98
CA LEU A 109 15.69 -8.66 -13.86
C LEU A 109 15.26 -9.22 -15.22
N GLN A 110 15.02 -8.36 -16.22
CA GLN A 110 14.74 -8.83 -17.59
C GLN A 110 15.86 -9.71 -18.16
N LYS A 111 17.11 -9.44 -17.79
CA LYS A 111 18.29 -10.21 -18.22
C LYS A 111 18.50 -11.52 -17.43
N ARG A 112 17.85 -11.66 -16.26
CA ARG A 112 18.08 -12.76 -15.30
C ARG A 112 16.95 -13.79 -15.22
N ASN A 113 15.90 -13.67 -16.02
CA ASN A 113 14.84 -14.67 -16.09
C ASN A 113 15.38 -15.96 -16.74
N VAL A 114 15.98 -16.83 -15.93
CA VAL A 114 16.56 -18.12 -16.35
C VAL A 114 15.56 -19.23 -16.06
N LEU A 115 15.30 -20.06 -17.07
CA LEU A 115 14.57 -21.31 -16.92
C LEU A 115 15.37 -22.25 -16.03
N LYS A 116 14.81 -22.73 -14.93
CA LYS A 116 15.46 -23.69 -14.03
C LYS A 116 14.86 -25.07 -14.25
N GLU A 117 15.70 -26.02 -14.64
CA GLU A 117 15.32 -27.42 -14.77
C GLU A 117 15.13 -28.04 -13.37
N LEU A 118 13.99 -28.69 -13.18
CA LEU A 118 13.67 -29.50 -12.01
C LEU A 118 14.10 -30.94 -12.24
N PRO A 119 14.54 -31.65 -11.20
CA PRO A 119 14.80 -33.06 -11.29
C PRO A 119 13.51 -33.84 -11.64
N PRO A 120 13.61 -34.94 -12.41
CA PRO A 120 12.47 -35.78 -12.74
C PRO A 120 11.81 -36.35 -11.47
N ARG A 121 10.47 -36.39 -11.46
CA ARG A 121 9.71 -37.10 -10.41
C ARG A 121 9.77 -38.61 -10.65
N GLU A 122 9.70 -39.42 -9.59
CA GLU A 122 9.75 -40.90 -9.67
C GLU A 122 8.72 -41.54 -10.63
N ASN A 123 7.66 -40.81 -11.00
CA ASN A 123 6.58 -41.28 -11.88
C ASN A 123 6.52 -40.58 -13.26
N GLU A 124 7.50 -39.73 -13.60
CA GLU A 124 7.56 -38.99 -14.88
C GLU A 124 8.72 -39.52 -15.74
N ASN A 125 8.55 -39.53 -17.06
CA ASN A 125 9.57 -40.05 -17.99
C ASN A 125 10.88 -39.23 -17.84
N PRO A 126 12.04 -39.82 -17.53
CA PRO A 126 13.30 -39.09 -17.30
C PRO A 126 13.81 -38.32 -18.54
N LEU A 127 13.17 -38.50 -19.70
CA LEU A 127 13.43 -37.79 -20.96
C LEU A 127 12.66 -36.47 -21.10
N THR A 128 11.71 -36.15 -20.21
CA THR A 128 10.98 -34.87 -20.23
C THR A 128 11.52 -33.93 -19.15
N PRO A 129 12.47 -33.04 -19.48
CA PRO A 129 12.98 -32.05 -18.54
C PRO A 129 11.85 -31.09 -18.14
N ARG A 130 11.61 -30.97 -16.84
CA ARG A 130 10.56 -30.11 -16.28
C ARG A 130 11.18 -28.77 -15.92
N TYR A 131 10.71 -27.68 -16.52
CA TYR A 131 11.24 -26.36 -16.20
C TYR A 131 10.32 -25.62 -15.23
N THR A 132 10.91 -24.92 -14.27
CA THR A 132 10.24 -23.86 -13.50
C THR A 132 10.91 -22.54 -13.79
N ILE A 133 10.11 -21.48 -13.90
CA ILE A 133 10.65 -20.13 -13.91
C ILE A 133 10.87 -19.72 -12.45
N ASP A 134 12.13 -19.77 -12.02
CA ASP A 134 12.56 -19.27 -10.72
C ASP A 134 12.79 -17.75 -10.85
N PHE A 135 11.71 -16.99 -10.73
CA PHE A 135 11.80 -15.53 -10.72
C PHE A 135 12.53 -15.07 -9.47
N ASP A 136 13.46 -14.13 -9.62
CA ASP A 136 14.15 -13.49 -8.50
C ASP A 136 13.12 -13.09 -7.41
N PRO A 137 13.34 -13.43 -6.13
CA PRO A 137 12.46 -13.03 -5.03
C PRO A 137 12.13 -11.53 -5.04
N GLN A 138 13.07 -10.68 -5.47
CA GLN A 138 12.86 -9.24 -5.62
C GLN A 138 11.81 -8.93 -6.70
N LEU A 139 11.79 -9.67 -7.81
CA LEU A 139 10.76 -9.51 -8.84
C LEU A 139 9.39 -9.89 -8.29
N ASN A 140 9.30 -10.98 -7.51
CA ASN A 140 8.04 -11.42 -6.92
C ASN A 140 7.50 -10.42 -5.89
N GLU A 141 8.36 -9.84 -5.06
CA GLU A 141 8.01 -8.74 -4.14
C GLU A 141 7.45 -7.55 -4.93
N MET A 142 8.18 -7.09 -5.94
CA MET A 142 7.77 -5.98 -6.81
C MET A 142 6.45 -6.23 -7.54
N MET A 143 6.24 -7.46 -7.97
CA MET A 143 5.00 -7.88 -8.60
C MET A 143 3.81 -7.85 -7.65
N THR A 144 4.06 -8.20 -6.40
CA THR A 144 3.07 -8.15 -5.33
C THR A 144 2.77 -6.68 -4.98
N GLU A 145 3.80 -5.83 -4.88
CA GLU A 145 3.66 -4.37 -4.72
C GLU A 145 2.77 -3.76 -5.80
N ALA A 146 3.06 -4.04 -7.07
CA ALA A 146 2.33 -3.50 -8.21
C ALA A 146 0.83 -3.79 -8.12
N ARG A 147 0.46 -5.03 -7.76
CA ARG A 147 -0.94 -5.44 -7.59
C ARG A 147 -1.66 -4.68 -6.48
N TYR A 148 -1.00 -4.49 -5.33
CA TYR A 148 -1.56 -3.69 -4.25
C TYR A 148 -1.72 -2.22 -4.64
N LEU A 149 -0.75 -1.67 -5.37
CA LEU A 149 -0.81 -0.28 -5.84
C LEU A 149 -1.94 -0.07 -6.87
N GLU A 150 -2.18 -1.03 -7.78
CA GLU A 150 -3.36 -0.98 -8.66
C GLU A 150 -4.68 -1.02 -7.87
N GLN A 151 -4.78 -1.88 -6.85
CA GLN A 151 -5.95 -1.91 -5.94
C GLN A 151 -6.13 -0.63 -5.14
N PHE A 152 -5.06 0.17 -5.02
CA PHE A 152 -5.04 1.45 -4.33
C PHE A 152 -5.30 2.64 -5.28
N ASP A 153 -5.75 2.36 -6.50
CA ASP A 153 -6.07 3.31 -7.57
C ASP A 153 -4.86 4.09 -8.09
N TYR A 154 -3.64 3.57 -7.92
CA TYR A 154 -2.46 4.16 -8.54
C TYR A 154 -2.35 3.77 -10.01
N ILE A 155 -1.98 4.73 -10.84
CA ILE A 155 -1.67 4.50 -12.25
C ILE A 155 -0.25 3.96 -12.33
N LEU A 156 -0.11 2.69 -12.70
CA LEU A 156 1.19 2.10 -12.93
C LEU A 156 1.76 2.53 -14.29
N PRO A 157 3.08 2.77 -14.39
CA PRO A 157 3.79 2.88 -15.65
C PRO A 157 3.53 1.68 -16.57
N GLU A 158 3.37 1.92 -17.88
CA GLU A 158 3.01 0.87 -18.85
C GLU A 158 4.00 -0.29 -18.86
N ASN A 159 5.30 0.00 -18.82
CA ASN A 159 6.35 -1.01 -18.75
C ASN A 159 6.17 -1.97 -17.57
N ILE A 160 5.79 -1.45 -16.39
CA ILE A 160 5.54 -2.27 -15.19
C ILE A 160 4.28 -3.11 -15.39
N ARG A 161 3.21 -2.53 -15.95
CA ARG A 161 1.96 -3.25 -16.24
C ARG A 161 2.17 -4.38 -17.25
N HIS A 162 2.92 -4.16 -18.33
CA HIS A 162 3.25 -5.19 -19.31
C HIS A 162 4.05 -6.34 -18.70
N LEU A 163 5.03 -6.01 -17.85
CA LEU A 163 5.80 -7.02 -17.12
C LEU A 163 4.94 -7.78 -16.13
N ALA A 164 4.04 -7.09 -15.44
CA ALA A 164 3.12 -7.70 -14.51
C ALA A 164 2.23 -8.76 -15.14
N LEU A 165 1.72 -8.44 -16.32
CA LEU A 165 0.94 -9.36 -17.14
C LEU A 165 1.82 -10.52 -17.64
N SER A 166 3.03 -10.25 -18.15
CA SER A 166 3.93 -11.29 -18.64
C SER A 166 4.29 -12.32 -17.56
N VAL A 167 4.65 -11.87 -16.35
CA VAL A 167 4.98 -12.75 -15.21
C VAL A 167 3.74 -13.54 -14.78
N SER A 168 2.56 -12.93 -14.79
CA SER A 168 1.32 -13.61 -14.42
C SER A 168 0.91 -14.68 -15.45
N ILE A 169 1.08 -14.40 -16.75
CA ILE A 169 0.84 -15.34 -17.84
C ILE A 169 1.84 -16.49 -17.77
N SER A 170 3.13 -16.20 -17.60
CA SER A 170 4.16 -17.23 -17.42
C SER A 170 3.83 -18.12 -16.21
N LYS A 171 3.48 -17.56 -15.05
CA LYS A 171 3.08 -18.38 -13.89
C LYS A 171 1.85 -19.24 -14.15
N ASN A 172 0.83 -18.72 -14.85
CA ASN A 172 -0.39 -19.47 -15.17
C ASN A 172 -0.17 -20.58 -16.20
N ASN A 173 0.62 -20.32 -17.26
CA ASN A 173 0.94 -21.31 -18.28
C ASN A 173 1.72 -22.50 -17.68
N PHE A 174 2.66 -22.24 -16.77
CA PHE A 174 3.35 -23.32 -16.06
C PHE A 174 2.47 -24.02 -15.03
N LYS A 175 1.46 -23.37 -14.45
CA LYS A 175 0.50 -24.01 -13.53
C LYS A 175 -0.44 -24.97 -14.27
N LEU A 176 -0.78 -24.66 -15.52
CA LEU A 176 -1.65 -25.49 -16.38
C LEU A 176 -0.94 -26.71 -16.99
N ILE A 177 0.40 -26.69 -17.12
CA ILE A 177 1.18 -27.83 -17.62
C ILE A 177 1.38 -28.91 -16.52
N LEU A 178 0.97 -28.63 -15.27
CA LEU A 178 1.20 -29.48 -14.10
C LEU A 178 -0.06 -30.14 -13.53
N ILE A 179 -1.18 -30.10 -14.25
CA ILE A 179 -2.44 -30.78 -13.95
C ILE A 179 -2.70 -31.79 -15.06
#